data_AF-A0A913WSN0-F1
#
_entry.id   AF-A0A913WSN0-F1
#
_cell.length_a   1.000
_cell.length_b   1.000
_cell.length_c   1.000
_cell.angle_alpha   90.00
_cell.angle_beta   90.00
_cell.angle_gamma   90.00
#
_symmetry.space_group_name_H-M   'P 1'
#
loop_
_entity.id
_entity.type
_entity.pdbx_description
1 polymer ?
#
loop_
_entity_poly.entity_id
_entity_poly.type
_entity_poly.pdbx_seq_one_letter_code
_entity_poly.pdbx_strand_id
1 'polypeptide(L)'
;MEYELEHMNDESVMNRSHEIKTLKDVRRYDKKTLTCPGGCCAQLQLHEITSHECLKYLRERMVQMEEHVVELESRVAEMVAIESYYKKNVSDLERKIEDMSEEMKLLMLERARRDEIFSSKETFYKEQTAALKEQVSRLEKRIQETRSKLPSSEDDAVESDIHRIEKDWALRYDKLLAEKITIETLYQRKEREYEQDVNAMKQEVCALRDSLRLEREVMALEYDQANFEKLQSLIDQLEELVEQKKDTTTNNVIQQKGKLYCSVKNENYHVSGDHGKSRLPDSIGSLESEDDLAMESH
;
A
#
# COMPACT_ATOMS: atom_id res chain seq x y z
N MET A 1 -9.45 36.70 28.84
CA MET A 1 -10.54 36.36 29.78
C MET A 1 -9.95 35.38 30.75
N GLU A 2 -9.43 35.92 31.85
CA GLU A 2 -9.01 35.19 33.03
C GLU A 2 -10.28 34.67 33.71
N TYR A 3 -10.31 33.38 34.02
CA TYR A 3 -11.22 32.83 35.02
C TYR A 3 -10.37 32.20 36.11
N GLU A 4 -10.43 32.86 37.25
CA GLU A 4 -9.87 32.46 38.53
C GLU A 4 -10.64 31.28 39.14
N LEU A 5 -9.90 30.51 39.94
CA LEU A 5 -10.30 29.82 41.16
C LEU A 5 -11.57 28.94 41.15
N GLU A 6 -11.35 27.65 41.45
CA GLU A 6 -11.86 27.10 42.72
C GLU A 6 -11.01 25.91 43.18
N HIS A 7 -10.27 26.14 44.27
CA HIS A 7 -9.63 25.11 45.09
C HIS A 7 -10.72 24.38 45.89
N MET A 8 -10.94 23.10 45.61
CA MET A 8 -11.61 22.19 46.54
C MET A 8 -10.55 21.35 47.24
N ASN A 9 -9.97 21.92 48.29
CA ASN A 9 -9.27 21.17 49.33
C ASN A 9 -10.32 20.50 50.22
N ASP A 10 -10.48 19.19 50.06
CA ASP A 10 -11.25 18.35 50.99
C ASP A 10 -10.28 17.41 51.73
N GLU A 11 -9.29 17.99 52.41
CA GLU A 11 -8.49 17.31 53.43
C GLU A 11 -9.14 17.54 54.80
N SER A 12 -10.14 16.73 55.16
CA SER A 12 -10.62 16.68 56.55
C SER A 12 -11.42 15.42 56.85
N VAL A 13 -10.79 14.25 56.77
CA VAL A 13 -11.18 13.09 57.58
C VAL A 13 -9.95 12.58 58.32
N MET A 14 -9.65 13.28 59.42
CA MET A 14 -9.05 12.79 60.67
C MET A 14 -8.44 11.38 60.63
N ASN A 15 -7.24 11.26 60.05
CA ASN A 15 -6.32 10.18 60.37
C ASN A 15 -5.79 10.42 61.80
N ARG A 16 -6.49 9.89 62.81
CA ARG A 16 -5.87 9.65 64.12
C ARG A 16 -4.91 8.49 63.99
N SER A 17 -3.70 8.78 63.54
CA SER A 17 -2.57 7.85 63.53
C SER A 17 -2.25 7.47 64.98
N HIS A 18 -2.78 6.34 65.44
CA HIS A 18 -2.34 5.72 66.69
C HIS A 18 -0.91 5.20 66.48
N GLU A 19 0.09 5.96 66.92
CA GLU A 19 1.48 5.51 66.96
C GLU A 19 1.59 4.22 67.79
N ILE A 20 2.10 3.16 67.16
CA ILE A 20 2.37 1.86 67.80
C ILE A 20 3.61 2.02 68.67
N LYS A 21 3.45 2.04 70.01
CA LYS A 21 4.57 2.27 70.94
C LYS A 21 4.99 1.03 71.73
N THR A 22 4.19 -0.04 71.76
CA THR A 22 4.53 -1.27 72.52
C THR A 22 4.12 -2.58 71.82
N LEU A 23 4.79 -3.70 72.18
CA LEU A 23 4.43 -5.07 71.75
C LEU A 23 3.00 -5.50 72.15
N LYS A 24 2.40 -4.86 73.16
CA LYS A 24 0.99 -5.07 73.53
C LYS A 24 0.04 -4.39 72.55
N ASP A 25 0.45 -3.28 71.92
CA ASP A 25 -0.34 -2.59 70.90
C ASP A 25 -0.37 -3.40 69.61
N VAL A 26 0.77 -4.00 69.21
CA VAL A 26 0.85 -4.93 68.07
C VAL A 26 -0.12 -6.12 68.26
N ARG A 27 -0.11 -6.76 69.45
CA ARG A 27 -1.05 -7.86 69.75
C ARG A 27 -2.52 -7.43 69.84
N ARG A 28 -2.81 -6.15 70.11
CA ARG A 28 -4.18 -5.61 70.06
C ARG A 28 -4.62 -5.35 68.63
N TYR A 29 -3.71 -4.99 67.73
CA TYR A 29 -3.99 -4.84 66.30
C TYR A 29 -4.18 -6.19 65.62
N ASP A 30 -3.40 -7.23 65.97
CA ASP A 30 -3.62 -8.61 65.48
C ASP A 30 -5.03 -9.15 65.78
N LYS A 31 -5.63 -8.71 66.90
CA LYS A 31 -6.99 -9.12 67.30
C LYS A 31 -8.11 -8.24 66.75
N LYS A 32 -7.78 -7.13 66.09
CA LYS A 32 -8.78 -6.24 65.49
C LYS A 32 -9.05 -6.70 64.07
N THR A 33 -10.31 -6.98 63.80
CA THR A 33 -10.80 -7.19 62.44
C THR A 33 -11.02 -5.84 61.77
N LEU A 34 -10.60 -5.74 60.51
CA LEU A 34 -10.86 -4.59 59.62
C LEU A 34 -11.91 -4.99 58.60
N THR A 35 -12.75 -4.04 58.21
CA THR A 35 -13.71 -4.25 57.12
C THR A 35 -12.98 -4.38 55.79
N CYS A 36 -13.40 -5.35 54.97
CA CYS A 36 -12.81 -5.59 53.66
C CYS A 36 -12.80 -4.31 52.80
N PRO A 37 -11.64 -3.89 52.28
CA PRO A 37 -11.52 -2.67 51.47
C PRO A 37 -12.21 -2.80 50.10
N GLY A 38 -12.46 -4.02 49.62
CA GLY A 38 -13.22 -4.27 48.41
C GLY A 38 -14.75 -4.23 48.58
N GLY A 39 -15.24 -3.82 49.76
CA GLY A 39 -16.66 -3.48 49.94
C GLY A 39 -17.60 -4.63 50.27
N CYS A 40 -17.12 -5.88 50.43
CA CYS A 40 -17.98 -7.01 50.79
C CYS A 40 -18.43 -7.05 52.26
N CYS A 41 -18.06 -6.04 53.05
CA CYS A 41 -18.39 -5.92 54.48
C CYS A 41 -17.86 -7.04 55.41
N ALA A 42 -17.03 -7.96 54.90
CA ALA A 42 -16.38 -8.97 55.73
C ALA A 42 -15.41 -8.34 56.73
N GLN A 43 -15.38 -8.86 57.96
CA GLN A 43 -14.43 -8.48 59.00
C GLN A 43 -13.22 -9.43 58.95
N LEU A 44 -12.06 -8.90 58.61
CA LEU A 44 -10.85 -9.67 58.32
C LEU A 44 -9.74 -9.34 59.30
N GLN A 45 -8.97 -10.32 59.75
CA GLN A 45 -7.72 -10.04 60.45
C GLN A 45 -6.69 -9.49 59.47
N LEU A 46 -5.72 -8.72 59.98
CA LEU A 46 -4.69 -8.07 59.15
C LEU A 46 -3.97 -9.01 58.17
N HIS A 47 -3.71 -10.25 58.58
CA HIS A 47 -3.04 -11.26 57.76
C HIS A 47 -3.95 -11.89 56.68
N GLU A 48 -5.27 -11.79 56.82
CA GLU A 48 -6.27 -12.35 55.89
C GLU A 48 -6.64 -11.36 54.77
N ILE A 49 -6.33 -10.08 54.95
CA ILE A 49 -6.67 -9.03 53.98
C ILE A 49 -5.99 -9.32 52.63
N THR A 50 -4.70 -9.63 52.61
CA THR A 50 -3.94 -9.81 51.36
C THR A 50 -4.36 -11.03 50.54
N SER A 51 -4.95 -12.04 51.17
CA SER A 51 -5.46 -13.27 50.53
C SER A 51 -6.97 -13.23 50.27
N HIS A 52 -7.66 -12.16 50.67
CA HIS A 52 -9.10 -12.04 50.51
C HIS A 52 -9.54 -11.87 49.05
N GLU A 53 -10.58 -12.59 48.65
CA GLU A 53 -11.08 -12.66 47.27
C GLU A 53 -11.38 -11.29 46.65
N CYS A 54 -11.92 -10.31 47.41
CA CYS A 54 -12.15 -8.97 46.85
C CYS A 54 -10.86 -8.25 46.44
N LEU A 55 -9.74 -8.47 47.14
CA LEU A 55 -8.46 -7.88 46.77
C LEU A 55 -7.79 -8.62 45.63
N LYS A 56 -8.09 -9.91 45.47
CA LYS A 56 -7.71 -10.70 44.30
C LYS A 56 -8.48 -10.22 43.06
N TYR A 57 -9.81 -10.09 43.17
CA TYR A 57 -10.67 -9.56 42.11
C TYR A 57 -10.28 -8.14 41.67
N LEU A 58 -10.00 -7.24 42.62
CA LEU A 58 -9.56 -5.87 42.28
C LEU A 58 -8.20 -5.86 41.57
N ARG A 59 -7.27 -6.75 41.96
CA ARG A 59 -5.98 -6.89 41.26
C ARG A 59 -6.16 -7.44 39.85
N GLU A 60 -6.96 -8.49 39.68
CA GLU A 60 -7.28 -9.05 38.37
C GLU A 60 -7.95 -8.01 37.46
N ARG A 61 -8.87 -7.21 38.01
CA ARG A 61 -9.55 -6.14 37.28
C ARG A 61 -8.62 -4.98 36.93
N MET A 62 -7.65 -4.65 37.79
CA MET A 62 -6.60 -3.68 37.46
C MET A 62 -5.73 -4.18 36.31
N VAL A 63 -5.27 -5.42 36.36
CA VAL A 63 -4.45 -6.03 35.29
C VAL A 63 -5.21 -6.01 33.96
N GLN A 64 -6.49 -6.42 33.96
CA GLN A 64 -7.33 -6.35 32.75
C GLN A 64 -7.50 -4.92 32.22
N MET A 65 -7.62 -3.92 33.10
CA MET A 65 -7.67 -2.52 32.68
C MET A 65 -6.34 -2.06 32.08
N GLU A 66 -5.22 -2.43 32.68
CA GLU A 66 -3.88 -2.10 32.15
C GLU A 66 -3.66 -2.73 30.77
N GLU A 67 -4.02 -4.01 30.60
CA GLU A 67 -3.98 -4.70 29.30
C GLU A 67 -4.85 -3.99 28.25
N HIS A 68 -6.09 -3.63 28.60
CA HIS A 68 -6.98 -2.91 27.70
C HIS A 68 -6.48 -1.50 27.34
N VAL A 69 -5.81 -0.81 28.26
CA VAL A 69 -5.17 0.49 27.96
C VAL A 69 -4.04 0.30 26.96
N VAL A 70 -3.19 -0.72 27.14
CA VAL A 70 -2.10 -1.03 26.19
C VAL A 70 -2.65 -1.37 24.81
N GLU A 71 -3.72 -2.15 24.73
CA GLU A 71 -4.39 -2.46 23.45
C GLU A 71 -4.95 -1.20 22.77
N LEU A 72 -5.58 -0.30 23.53
CA LEU A 72 -6.08 0.96 23.01
C LEU A 72 -4.95 1.88 22.52
N GLU A 73 -3.85 1.98 23.26
CA GLU A 73 -2.67 2.73 22.85
C GLU A 73 -2.08 2.18 21.55
N SER A 74 -2.01 0.85 21.40
CA SER A 74 -1.59 0.20 20.16
C SER A 74 -2.51 0.55 19.00
N ARG A 75 -3.83 0.48 19.18
CA ARG A 75 -4.80 0.83 18.14
C ARG A 75 -4.74 2.31 17.74
N VAL A 76 -4.48 3.20 18.70
CA VAL A 76 -4.27 4.63 18.42
C VAL A 76 -3.00 4.83 17.59
N ALA A 77 -1.90 4.15 17.93
CA ALA A 77 -0.67 4.22 17.15
C ALA A 77 -0.86 3.71 15.70
N GLU A 78 -1.60 2.61 15.53
CA GLU A 78 -1.98 2.10 14.21
C GLU A 78 -2.83 3.10 13.42
N MET A 79 -3.84 3.71 14.05
CA MET A 79 -4.66 4.73 13.39
C MET A 79 -3.83 5.93 12.94
N VAL A 80 -2.88 6.40 13.76
CA VAL A 80 -1.99 7.51 13.39
C VAL A 80 -1.10 7.14 12.20
N ALA A 81 -0.60 5.90 12.16
CA ALA A 81 0.16 5.41 11.02
C ALA A 81 -0.69 5.36 9.74
N ILE A 82 -1.93 4.89 9.85
CA ILE A 82 -2.90 4.84 8.75
C ILE A 82 -3.25 6.26 8.26
N GLU A 83 -3.49 7.20 9.18
CA GLU A 83 -3.76 8.60 8.82
C GLU A 83 -2.58 9.22 8.05
N SER A 84 -1.35 9.00 8.52
CA SER A 84 -0.14 9.45 7.85
C SER A 84 -0.02 8.87 6.44
N TYR A 85 -0.30 7.58 6.27
CA TYR A 85 -0.30 6.90 4.98
C TYR A 85 -1.32 7.53 4.02
N TYR A 86 -2.57 7.72 4.45
CA TYR A 86 -3.59 8.32 3.59
C TYR A 86 -3.31 9.78 3.27
N LYS A 87 -2.78 10.56 4.23
CA LYS A 87 -2.39 11.96 3.99
C LYS A 87 -1.29 12.07 2.93
N LYS A 88 -0.31 11.16 2.96
CA LYS A 88 0.72 11.07 1.93
C LYS A 88 0.11 10.71 0.58
N ASN A 89 -0.76 9.70 0.53
CA ASN A 89 -1.43 9.29 -0.71
C ASN A 89 -2.25 10.44 -1.33
N VAL A 90 -2.97 11.21 -0.52
CA VAL A 90 -3.70 12.40 -1.00
C VAL A 90 -2.74 13.42 -1.60
N SER A 91 -1.63 13.72 -0.92
CA SER A 91 -0.63 14.68 -1.41
C SER A 91 0.02 14.22 -2.73
N ASP A 92 0.27 12.92 -2.89
CA ASP A 92 0.81 12.35 -4.13
C ASP A 92 -0.22 12.40 -5.27
N LEU A 93 -1.51 12.18 -4.98
CA LEU A 93 -2.60 12.32 -5.95
C LEU A 93 -2.81 13.77 -6.39
N GLU A 94 -2.75 14.73 -5.45
CA GLU A 94 -2.84 16.15 -5.76
C GLU A 94 -1.73 16.59 -6.71
N ARG A 95 -0.48 16.16 -6.47
CA ARG A 95 0.65 16.41 -7.38
C ARG A 95 0.40 15.82 -8.76
N LYS A 96 -0.09 14.59 -8.84
CA LYS A 96 -0.41 13.95 -10.11
C LYS A 96 -1.50 14.69 -10.88
N ILE A 97 -2.50 15.22 -10.18
CA ILE A 97 -3.55 16.06 -10.79
C ILE A 97 -2.96 17.36 -11.34
N GLU A 98 -2.02 17.98 -10.61
CA GLU A 98 -1.32 19.18 -11.06
C GLU A 98 -0.50 18.91 -12.34
N ASP A 99 0.30 17.83 -12.35
CA ASP A 99 1.08 17.40 -13.52
C ASP A 99 0.18 17.15 -14.75
N MET A 100 -0.92 16.42 -14.57
CA MET A 100 -1.88 16.15 -15.65
C MET A 100 -2.58 17.43 -16.13
N SER A 101 -2.82 18.38 -15.24
CA SER A 101 -3.43 19.67 -15.58
C SER A 101 -2.48 20.54 -16.41
N GLU A 102 -1.19 20.51 -16.11
CA GLU A 102 -0.17 21.17 -16.92
C GLU A 102 -0.04 20.54 -18.30
N GLU A 103 0.01 19.20 -18.38
CA GLU A 103 0.03 18.49 -19.66
C GLU A 103 -1.19 18.84 -20.52
N MET A 104 -2.38 18.89 -19.92
CA MET A 104 -3.60 19.25 -20.64
C MET A 104 -3.55 20.70 -21.17
N LYS A 105 -2.98 21.65 -20.41
CA LYS A 105 -2.76 23.02 -20.91
C LYS A 105 -1.84 23.03 -22.12
N LEU A 106 -0.73 22.29 -22.09
CA LEU A 106 0.19 22.18 -23.22
C LEU A 106 -0.48 21.58 -24.45
N LEU A 107 -1.27 20.51 -24.28
CA LEU A 107 -2.03 19.90 -25.37
C LEU A 107 -3.07 20.85 -25.98
N MET A 108 -3.74 21.65 -25.16
CA MET A 108 -4.68 22.67 -25.64
C MET A 108 -3.97 23.78 -26.43
N LEU A 109 -2.79 24.23 -25.97
CA LEU A 109 -1.98 25.21 -26.70
C LEU A 109 -1.53 24.65 -28.05
N GLU A 110 -1.06 23.40 -28.09
CA GLU A 110 -0.61 22.79 -29.34
C GLU A 110 -1.79 22.51 -30.30
N ARG A 111 -2.98 22.20 -29.78
CA ARG A 111 -4.20 22.14 -30.59
C ARG A 111 -4.51 23.51 -31.19
N ALA A 112 -4.52 24.57 -30.40
CA ALA A 112 -4.78 25.93 -30.89
C ALA A 112 -3.76 26.34 -31.96
N ARG A 113 -2.47 26.04 -31.76
CA ARG A 113 -1.41 26.29 -32.74
C ARG A 113 -1.64 25.53 -34.05
N ARG A 114 -2.06 24.27 -33.98
CA ARG A 114 -2.40 23.48 -35.17
C ARG A 114 -3.60 24.07 -35.89
N ASP A 115 -4.66 24.44 -35.17
CA ASP A 115 -5.87 25.03 -35.75
C ASP A 115 -5.55 26.36 -36.47
N GLU A 116 -4.68 27.19 -35.89
CA GLU A 116 -4.19 28.42 -36.54
C GLU A 116 -3.43 28.13 -37.84
N ILE A 117 -2.52 27.14 -37.83
CA ILE A 117 -1.79 26.71 -39.03
C ILE A 117 -2.75 26.19 -40.10
N PHE A 118 -3.74 25.39 -39.72
CA PHE A 118 -4.75 24.87 -40.65
C PHE A 118 -5.57 26.00 -41.26
N SER A 119 -6.05 26.95 -40.44
CA SER A 119 -6.78 28.12 -40.91
C SER A 119 -5.94 28.95 -41.89
N SER A 120 -4.67 29.22 -41.56
CA SER A 120 -3.76 29.98 -42.41
C SER A 120 -3.49 29.27 -43.75
N LYS A 121 -3.31 27.95 -43.72
CA LYS A 121 -3.16 27.15 -44.96
C LYS A 121 -4.44 27.16 -45.78
N GLU A 122 -5.59 27.03 -45.15
CA GLU A 122 -6.88 27.05 -45.84
C GLU A 122 -7.09 28.40 -46.55
N THR A 123 -6.79 29.53 -45.89
CA THR A 123 -6.88 30.85 -46.53
C THR A 123 -5.90 30.97 -47.69
N PHE A 124 -4.65 30.54 -47.51
CA PHE A 124 -3.64 30.55 -48.58
C PHE A 124 -4.09 29.74 -49.81
N TYR A 125 -4.60 28.52 -49.61
CA TYR A 125 -5.08 27.69 -50.72
C TYR A 125 -6.33 28.26 -51.41
N LYS A 126 -7.24 28.89 -50.65
CA LYS A 126 -8.39 29.60 -51.22
C LYS A 126 -7.95 30.77 -52.10
N GLU A 127 -7.00 31.58 -51.64
CA GLU A 127 -6.43 32.69 -52.40
C GLU A 127 -5.72 32.20 -53.66
N GLN A 128 -4.91 31.15 -53.54
CA GLN A 128 -4.20 30.58 -54.68
C GLN A 128 -5.17 30.01 -55.73
N THR A 129 -6.25 29.36 -55.28
CA THR A 129 -7.32 28.87 -56.15
C THR A 129 -8.05 30.03 -56.84
N ALA A 130 -8.34 31.12 -56.12
CA ALA A 130 -8.98 32.30 -56.68
C ALA A 130 -8.08 32.96 -57.75
N ALA A 131 -6.78 33.11 -57.47
CA ALA A 131 -5.81 33.65 -58.41
C ALA A 131 -5.67 32.77 -59.67
N LEU A 132 -5.63 31.45 -59.52
CA LEU A 132 -5.60 30.52 -60.65
C LEU A 132 -6.88 30.60 -61.48
N LYS A 133 -8.06 30.65 -60.85
CA LYS A 133 -9.33 30.85 -61.56
C LYS A 133 -9.34 32.15 -62.36
N GLU A 134 -8.82 33.23 -61.78
CA GLU A 134 -8.70 34.51 -62.48
C GLU A 134 -7.73 34.42 -63.68
N GLN A 135 -6.58 33.76 -63.51
CA GLN A 135 -5.63 33.54 -64.61
C GLN A 135 -6.24 32.71 -65.74
N VAL A 136 -6.96 31.63 -65.40
CA VAL A 136 -7.69 30.80 -66.37
C VAL A 136 -8.72 31.64 -67.11
N SER A 137 -9.55 32.41 -66.41
CA SER A 137 -10.54 33.28 -67.05
C SER A 137 -9.92 34.32 -67.99
N ARG A 138 -8.79 34.93 -67.59
CA ARG A 138 -8.03 35.86 -68.45
C ARG A 138 -7.43 35.16 -69.68
N LEU A 139 -7.00 33.90 -69.54
CA LEU A 139 -6.48 33.10 -70.66
C LEU A 139 -7.60 32.68 -71.61
N GLU A 140 -8.74 32.20 -71.10
CA GLU A 140 -9.93 31.87 -71.88
C GLU A 140 -10.40 33.08 -72.69
N LYS A 141 -10.45 34.26 -72.07
CA LYS A 141 -10.79 35.51 -72.75
C LYS A 141 -9.80 35.84 -73.87
N ARG A 142 -8.49 35.72 -73.62
CA ARG A 142 -7.46 35.89 -74.66
C ARG A 142 -7.60 34.89 -75.80
N ILE A 143 -7.82 33.61 -75.50
CA ILE A 143 -8.04 32.57 -76.51
C ILE A 143 -9.27 32.90 -77.37
N GLN A 144 -10.36 33.34 -76.76
CA GLN A 144 -11.58 33.71 -77.49
C GLN A 144 -11.35 34.94 -78.39
N GLU A 145 -10.59 35.93 -77.91
CA GLU A 145 -10.18 37.10 -78.69
C GLU A 145 -9.22 36.74 -79.84
N THR A 146 -8.36 35.72 -79.67
CA THR A 146 -7.44 35.25 -80.72
C THR A 146 -8.17 34.37 -81.75
N ARG A 147 -9.07 33.48 -81.32
CA ARG A 147 -9.92 32.66 -82.21
C ARG A 147 -10.85 33.50 -83.09
N SER A 148 -11.30 34.66 -82.60
CA SER A 148 -12.09 35.61 -83.38
C SER A 148 -11.26 36.47 -84.35
N LYS A 149 -9.92 36.34 -84.34
CA LYS A 149 -8.98 37.16 -85.13
C LYS A 149 -8.07 36.39 -86.09
N LEU A 150 -8.15 35.05 -86.16
CA LEU A 150 -7.31 34.28 -87.10
C LEU A 150 -7.94 34.18 -88.50
N PRO A 151 -7.24 34.61 -89.58
CA PRO A 151 -7.48 34.14 -90.93
C PRO A 151 -6.92 32.72 -91.10
N SER A 152 -7.64 31.91 -91.89
CA SER A 152 -7.52 30.46 -92.08
C SER A 152 -6.24 29.96 -92.81
N SER A 153 -5.02 30.31 -92.37
CA SER A 153 -3.80 29.99 -93.17
C SER A 153 -2.49 29.80 -92.38
N GLU A 154 -2.47 29.20 -91.18
CA GLU A 154 -1.22 28.90 -90.44
C GLU A 154 -1.25 27.55 -89.68
N ASP A 155 -1.85 26.49 -90.24
CA ASP A 155 -2.09 25.23 -89.52
C ASP A 155 -0.81 24.41 -89.19
N ASP A 156 0.24 24.48 -90.02
CA ASP A 156 1.45 23.64 -89.82
C ASP A 156 2.34 24.09 -88.63
N ALA A 157 2.33 25.37 -88.27
CA ALA A 157 3.10 25.89 -87.14
C ALA A 157 2.45 25.58 -85.79
N VAL A 158 1.11 25.53 -85.78
CA VAL A 158 0.30 25.23 -84.59
C VAL A 158 0.45 23.78 -84.18
N GLU A 159 0.54 22.86 -85.14
CA GLU A 159 0.71 21.42 -84.87
C GLU A 159 2.10 21.11 -84.27
N SER A 160 3.15 21.82 -84.69
CA SER A 160 4.48 21.73 -84.09
C SER A 160 4.52 22.23 -82.64
N ASP A 161 3.82 23.33 -82.35
CA ASP A 161 3.70 23.87 -80.99
C ASP A 161 2.88 22.96 -80.07
N ILE A 162 1.82 22.33 -80.59
CA ILE A 162 1.02 21.33 -79.86
C ILE A 162 1.90 20.14 -79.44
N HIS A 163 2.67 19.56 -80.37
CA HIS A 163 3.55 18.45 -80.05
C HIS A 163 4.68 18.81 -79.07
N ARG A 164 5.19 20.05 -79.11
CA ARG A 164 6.16 20.53 -78.11
C ARG A 164 5.52 20.59 -76.72
N ILE A 165 4.30 21.12 -76.63
CA ILE A 165 3.55 21.20 -75.39
C ILE A 165 3.28 19.78 -74.85
N GLU A 166 2.77 18.87 -75.67
CA GLU A 166 2.53 17.48 -75.26
C GLU A 166 3.78 16.80 -74.69
N LYS A 167 4.94 17.01 -75.33
CA LYS A 167 6.21 16.48 -74.84
C LYS A 167 6.63 17.11 -73.50
N ASP A 168 6.47 18.41 -73.33
CA ASP A 168 6.75 19.10 -72.07
C ASP A 168 5.81 18.64 -70.94
N TRP A 169 4.54 18.38 -71.25
CA TRP A 169 3.58 17.85 -70.29
C TRP A 169 3.91 16.40 -69.90
N ALA A 170 4.30 15.56 -70.85
CA ALA A 170 4.75 14.19 -70.57
C ALA A 170 5.97 14.18 -69.64
N LEU A 171 6.97 15.02 -69.90
CA LEU A 171 8.16 15.14 -69.04
C LEU A 171 7.82 15.61 -67.62
N ARG A 172 6.88 16.56 -67.47
CA ARG A 172 6.41 17.01 -66.15
C ARG A 172 5.63 15.91 -65.42
N TYR A 173 4.80 15.18 -66.14
CA TYR A 173 4.04 14.07 -65.60
C TYR A 173 4.97 12.96 -65.09
N ASP A 174 5.96 12.55 -65.89
CA ASP A 174 6.94 11.54 -65.49
C ASP A 174 7.73 11.96 -64.25
N LYS A 175 8.10 13.25 -64.16
CA LYS A 175 8.76 13.80 -62.98
C LYS A 175 7.87 13.70 -61.74
N LEU A 176 6.61 14.14 -61.83
CA LEU A 176 5.65 14.07 -60.72
C LEU A 176 5.35 12.62 -60.31
N LEU A 177 5.30 11.71 -61.27
CA LEU A 177 5.11 10.28 -61.01
C LEU A 177 6.32 9.70 -60.24
N ALA A 178 7.54 10.06 -60.63
CA ALA A 178 8.75 9.65 -59.91
C ALA A 178 8.79 10.22 -58.48
N GLU A 179 8.43 11.49 -58.29
CA GLU A 179 8.33 12.11 -56.97
C GLU A 179 7.27 11.41 -56.10
N LYS A 180 6.10 11.09 -56.66
CA LYS A 180 5.05 10.34 -55.97
C LYS A 180 5.55 8.97 -55.51
N ILE A 181 6.15 8.19 -56.41
CA ILE A 181 6.70 6.87 -56.09
C ILE A 181 7.76 6.98 -54.98
N THR A 182 8.60 8.01 -55.02
CA THR A 182 9.63 8.24 -54.00
C THR A 182 9.02 8.54 -52.63
N ILE A 183 8.01 9.41 -52.56
CA ILE A 183 7.34 9.74 -51.30
C ILE A 183 6.60 8.51 -50.74
N GLU A 184 5.92 7.77 -51.61
CA GLU A 184 5.15 6.59 -51.20
C GLU A 184 6.06 5.46 -50.68
N THR A 185 7.21 5.24 -51.30
CA THR A 185 8.21 4.27 -50.81
C THR A 185 8.84 4.70 -49.49
N LEU A 186 9.09 6.00 -49.27
CA LEU A 186 9.56 6.53 -47.99
C LEU A 186 8.49 6.37 -46.90
N TYR A 187 7.22 6.63 -47.22
CA TYR A 187 6.10 6.44 -46.31
C TYR A 187 5.99 4.98 -45.87
N GLN A 188 5.99 4.03 -46.82
CA GLN A 188 5.94 2.59 -46.52
C GLN A 188 7.16 2.09 -45.72
N ARG A 189 8.34 2.68 -45.94
CA ARG A 189 9.50 2.38 -45.08
C ARG A 189 9.24 2.87 -43.66
N LYS A 190 8.73 4.10 -43.52
CA LYS A 190 8.51 4.69 -42.20
C LYS A 190 7.39 4.00 -41.42
N GLU A 191 6.35 3.56 -42.11
CA GLU A 191 5.28 2.73 -41.55
C GLU A 191 5.82 1.41 -40.97
N ARG A 192 6.70 0.71 -41.70
CA ARG A 192 7.36 -0.50 -41.18
C ARG A 192 8.27 -0.23 -39.99
N GLU A 193 8.98 0.89 -39.97
CA GLU A 193 9.78 1.30 -38.80
C GLU A 193 8.88 1.52 -37.58
N TYR A 194 7.77 2.25 -37.73
CA TYR A 194 6.80 2.44 -36.64
C TYR A 194 6.20 1.12 -36.15
N GLU A 195 5.87 0.19 -37.04
CA GLU A 195 5.40 -1.14 -36.64
C GLU A 195 6.46 -1.92 -35.85
N GLN A 196 7.73 -1.83 -36.25
CA GLN A 196 8.84 -2.45 -35.53
C GLN A 196 9.00 -1.84 -34.14
N ASP A 197 8.97 -0.52 -34.02
CA ASP A 197 9.09 0.19 -32.74
C ASP A 197 7.92 -0.17 -31.80
N VAL A 198 6.69 -0.24 -32.32
CA VAL A 198 5.51 -0.67 -31.55
C VAL A 198 5.66 -2.12 -31.08
N ASN A 199 6.17 -3.00 -31.91
CA ASN A 199 6.40 -4.39 -31.52
C ASN A 199 7.52 -4.54 -30.48
N ALA A 200 8.60 -3.74 -30.58
CA ALA A 200 9.64 -3.69 -29.56
C ALA A 200 9.09 -3.21 -28.21
N MET A 201 8.34 -2.11 -28.21
CA MET A 201 7.68 -1.62 -26.99
C MET A 201 6.73 -2.66 -26.38
N LYS A 202 5.96 -3.40 -27.19
CA LYS A 202 5.12 -4.50 -26.68
C LYS A 202 5.95 -5.60 -26.01
N GLN A 203 7.09 -5.97 -26.58
CA GLN A 203 7.99 -6.97 -25.99
C GLN A 203 8.59 -6.47 -24.68
N GLU A 204 9.00 -5.21 -24.60
CA GLU A 204 9.49 -4.59 -23.36
C GLU A 204 8.42 -4.57 -22.27
N VAL A 205 7.18 -4.20 -22.60
CA VAL A 205 6.05 -4.24 -21.65
C VAL A 205 5.78 -5.65 -21.15
N CYS A 206 5.85 -6.67 -22.02
CA CYS A 206 5.73 -8.07 -21.60
C CYS A 206 6.87 -8.47 -20.67
N ALA A 207 8.11 -8.12 -20.99
CA ALA A 207 9.27 -8.42 -20.15
C ALA A 207 9.18 -7.74 -18.77
N LEU A 208 8.75 -6.48 -18.70
CA LEU A 208 8.52 -5.76 -17.44
C LEU A 208 7.40 -6.39 -16.61
N ARG A 209 6.31 -6.84 -17.26
CA ARG A 209 5.23 -7.55 -16.57
C ARG A 209 5.71 -8.87 -15.98
N ASP A 210 6.50 -9.63 -16.71
CA ASP A 210 7.10 -10.88 -16.23
C ASP A 210 8.12 -10.62 -15.11
N SER A 211 8.94 -9.56 -15.22
CA SER A 211 9.85 -9.13 -14.16
C SER A 211 9.10 -8.80 -12.87
N LEU A 212 8.01 -8.03 -12.97
CA LEU A 212 7.18 -7.69 -11.81
C LEU A 212 6.51 -8.93 -11.19
N ARG A 213 6.10 -9.90 -12.02
CA ARG A 213 5.56 -11.18 -11.52
C ARG A 213 6.63 -11.93 -10.72
N LEU A 214 7.85 -12.04 -11.26
CA LEU A 214 8.96 -12.69 -10.60
C LEU A 214 9.36 -11.99 -9.30
N GLU A 215 9.39 -10.66 -9.26
CA GLU A 215 9.63 -9.90 -8.01
C GLU A 215 8.60 -10.22 -6.93
N ARG A 216 7.32 -10.35 -7.29
CA ARG A 216 6.27 -10.76 -6.34
C ARG A 216 6.46 -12.19 -5.84
N GLU A 217 6.84 -13.11 -6.73
CA GLU A 217 7.16 -14.50 -6.35
C GLU A 217 8.37 -14.55 -5.41
N VAL A 218 9.42 -13.77 -5.68
CA VAL A 218 10.60 -13.66 -4.81
C VAL A 218 10.23 -13.11 -3.44
N MET A 219 9.45 -12.02 -3.36
CA MET A 219 9.00 -11.48 -2.07
C MET A 219 8.15 -12.50 -1.27
N ALA A 220 7.32 -13.31 -1.94
CA ALA A 220 6.57 -14.37 -1.29
C ALA A 220 7.49 -15.46 -0.72
N LEU A 221 8.51 -15.87 -1.49
CA LEU A 221 9.50 -16.84 -1.03
C LEU A 221 10.36 -16.30 0.12
N GLU A 222 10.74 -15.03 0.09
CA GLU A 222 11.47 -14.37 1.19
C GLU A 222 10.63 -14.31 2.47
N TYR A 223 9.32 -14.03 2.35
CA TYR A 223 8.39 -14.07 3.47
C TYR A 223 8.29 -15.49 4.07
N ASP A 224 8.14 -16.50 3.22
CA ASP A 224 8.11 -17.90 3.64
C ASP A 224 9.42 -18.32 4.31
N GLN A 225 10.58 -17.92 3.76
CA GLN A 225 11.89 -18.16 4.36
C GLN A 225 12.00 -17.54 5.75
N ALA A 226 11.59 -16.28 5.93
CA ALA A 226 11.61 -15.63 7.24
C ALA A 226 10.70 -16.35 8.26
N ASN A 227 9.59 -16.94 7.81
CA ASN A 227 8.75 -17.79 8.66
C ASN A 227 9.42 -19.13 9.00
N PHE A 228 10.11 -19.76 8.05
CA PHE A 228 10.89 -20.97 8.33
C PHE A 228 12.01 -20.70 9.35
N GLU A 229 12.70 -19.56 9.25
CA GLU A 229 13.74 -19.17 10.22
C GLU A 229 13.17 -18.98 11.63
N LYS A 230 11.98 -18.38 11.77
CA LYS A 230 11.27 -18.28 13.06
C LYS A 230 10.89 -19.65 13.61
N LEU A 231 10.37 -20.53 12.76
CA LEU A 231 10.03 -21.91 13.15
C LEU A 231 11.28 -22.68 13.59
N GLN A 232 12.40 -22.51 12.89
CA GLN A 232 13.67 -23.12 13.26
C GLN A 232 14.15 -22.59 14.62
N SER A 233 14.09 -21.28 14.86
CA SER A 233 14.44 -20.71 16.17
C SER A 233 13.56 -21.26 17.31
N LEU A 234 12.26 -21.46 17.07
CA LEU A 234 11.36 -22.09 18.04
C LEU A 234 11.70 -23.57 18.28
N ILE A 235 12.09 -24.30 17.24
CA ILE A 235 12.56 -25.68 17.37
C ILE A 235 13.84 -25.71 18.21
N ASP A 236 14.82 -24.86 17.91
CA ASP A 236 16.08 -24.79 18.66
C ASP A 236 15.83 -24.46 20.14
N GLN A 237 14.91 -23.53 20.43
CA GLN A 237 14.48 -23.21 21.81
C GLN A 237 13.83 -24.40 22.52
N LEU A 238 12.98 -25.16 21.81
CA LEU A 238 12.36 -26.37 22.36
C LEU A 238 13.39 -27.47 22.62
N GLU A 239 14.35 -27.67 21.72
CA GLU A 239 15.45 -28.62 21.88
C GLU A 239 16.31 -28.25 23.10
N GLU A 240 16.63 -26.97 23.27
CA GLU A 240 17.36 -26.47 24.44
C GLU A 240 16.58 -26.73 25.75
N LEU A 241 15.28 -26.43 25.78
CA LEU A 241 14.43 -26.72 26.94
C LEU A 241 14.35 -28.22 27.25
N VAL A 242 14.28 -29.06 26.22
CA VAL A 242 14.30 -30.53 26.37
C VAL A 242 15.63 -30.98 26.95
N GLU A 243 16.75 -30.44 26.50
CA GLU A 243 18.08 -30.80 27.00
C GLU A 243 18.28 -30.32 28.44
N GLN A 244 17.91 -29.08 28.76
CA GLN A 244 17.88 -28.56 30.14
C GLN A 244 16.98 -29.43 31.06
N LYS A 245 15.85 -29.93 30.54
CA LYS A 245 14.98 -30.85 31.27
C LYS A 245 15.61 -32.22 31.47
N LYS A 246 16.32 -32.77 30.47
CA LYS A 246 17.07 -34.02 30.64
C LYS A 246 18.18 -33.85 31.68
N ASP A 247 18.92 -32.75 31.64
CA ASP A 247 20.01 -32.44 32.57
C ASP A 247 19.52 -32.22 34.01
N THR A 248 18.38 -31.54 34.19
CA THR A 248 17.75 -31.43 35.51
C THR A 248 17.20 -32.77 35.98
N THR A 249 16.68 -33.61 35.08
CA THR A 249 16.19 -34.95 35.43
C THR A 249 17.35 -35.89 35.80
N THR A 250 18.46 -35.89 35.06
CA THR A 250 19.67 -36.66 35.41
C THR A 250 20.31 -36.15 36.69
N ASN A 251 20.39 -34.82 36.90
CA ASN A 251 20.85 -34.25 38.16
C ASN A 251 19.93 -34.57 39.34
N ASN A 252 18.61 -34.62 39.15
CA ASN A 252 17.66 -35.05 40.17
C ASN A 252 17.75 -36.56 40.46
N VAL A 253 18.01 -37.40 39.46
CA VAL A 253 18.27 -38.84 39.63
C VAL A 253 19.60 -39.08 40.34
N ILE A 254 20.64 -38.29 40.06
CA ILE A 254 21.93 -38.33 40.75
C ILE A 254 21.79 -37.81 42.19
N GLN A 255 21.00 -36.76 42.45
CA GLN A 255 20.69 -36.29 43.80
C GLN A 255 19.80 -37.28 44.59
N GLN A 256 18.87 -37.98 43.94
CA GLN A 256 18.12 -39.06 44.60
C GLN A 256 19.01 -40.28 44.91
N LYS A 257 19.94 -40.66 44.03
CA LYS A 257 20.96 -41.69 44.33
C LYS A 257 21.98 -41.23 45.38
N GLY A 258 22.31 -39.94 45.43
CA GLY A 258 23.18 -39.33 46.45
C GLY A 258 22.51 -39.19 47.82
N LYS A 259 21.19 -38.93 47.87
CA LYS A 259 20.39 -38.97 49.11
C LYS A 259 20.15 -40.38 49.64
N LEU A 260 20.22 -41.40 48.80
CA LEU A 260 20.18 -42.82 49.21
C LEU A 260 21.47 -43.30 49.90
N TYR A 261 22.56 -42.51 49.89
CA TYR A 261 23.81 -42.83 50.59
C TYR A 261 24.12 -41.95 51.81
N CYS A 262 23.24 -41.01 52.16
CA CYS A 262 23.43 -40.14 53.33
C CYS A 262 22.09 -39.81 54.00
N SER A 263 21.41 -40.82 54.55
CA SER A 263 20.39 -40.59 55.57
C SER A 263 20.14 -41.85 56.40
N VAL A 264 21.12 -42.23 57.23
CA VAL A 264 20.86 -42.97 58.48
C VAL A 264 21.73 -42.36 59.57
N LYS A 265 21.18 -41.38 60.29
CA LYS A 265 21.22 -41.29 61.76
C LYS A 265 20.29 -40.18 62.28
N ASN A 266 19.39 -40.63 63.15
CA ASN A 266 18.64 -39.96 64.22
C ASN A 266 17.35 -39.19 63.90
N GLU A 267 16.24 -39.84 64.34
CA GLU A 267 15.14 -39.37 65.22
C GLU A 267 14.62 -37.93 64.97
N ASN A 268 13.33 -37.64 64.78
CA ASN A 268 12.21 -37.89 65.71
C ASN A 268 10.93 -37.18 65.17
N TYR A 269 9.73 -37.74 65.43
CA TYR A 269 8.36 -37.17 65.28
C TYR A 269 7.86 -36.73 63.88
N HIS A 270 6.59 -36.74 63.47
CA HIS A 270 5.35 -37.50 63.71
C HIS A 270 4.32 -36.92 62.69
N VAL A 271 3.40 -37.75 62.14
CA VAL A 271 2.05 -37.42 61.59
C VAL A 271 1.98 -36.59 60.27
N SER A 272 1.71 -37.19 59.11
CA SER A 272 0.41 -37.57 58.46
C SER A 272 -0.37 -36.48 57.71
N GLY A 273 -0.75 -36.82 56.46
CA GLY A 273 -1.93 -36.37 55.72
C GLY A 273 -1.68 -35.33 54.62
N ASP A 274 -2.44 -35.20 53.54
CA ASP A 274 -3.38 -36.05 52.80
C ASP A 274 -3.75 -35.30 51.50
N HIS A 275 -4.07 -36.04 50.44
CA HIS A 275 -4.78 -35.73 49.17
C HIS A 275 -4.86 -34.35 48.45
N GLY A 276 -4.61 -34.41 47.13
CA GLY A 276 -5.43 -33.81 46.05
C GLY A 276 -4.98 -32.45 45.49
N LYS A 277 -5.04 -32.10 44.19
CA LYS A 277 -5.69 -32.66 43.00
C LYS A 277 -4.97 -32.12 41.75
N SER A 278 -4.96 -32.94 40.71
CA SER A 278 -4.66 -32.61 39.32
C SER A 278 -5.78 -31.78 38.67
N ARG A 279 -5.43 -30.88 37.75
CA ARG A 279 -6.30 -30.42 36.64
C ARG A 279 -5.46 -30.14 35.39
N LEU A 280 -5.87 -30.78 34.29
CA LEU A 280 -5.50 -30.49 32.90
C LEU A 280 -6.18 -29.19 32.44
N PRO A 281 -5.66 -28.47 31.43
CA PRO A 281 -6.49 -27.64 30.57
C PRO A 281 -7.01 -28.46 29.39
N ASP A 282 -8.30 -28.29 29.13
CA ASP A 282 -9.06 -28.87 28.03
C ASP A 282 -8.64 -28.32 26.66
N SER A 283 -8.77 -29.18 25.66
CA SER A 283 -8.73 -28.89 24.22
C SER A 283 -10.16 -28.60 23.71
N ILE A 284 -10.27 -28.32 22.40
CA ILE A 284 -11.44 -28.00 21.55
C ILE A 284 -11.66 -26.48 21.46
N GLY A 285 -11.55 -25.77 20.33
CA GLY A 285 -11.59 -26.15 18.91
C GLY A 285 -12.59 -25.22 18.21
N SER A 286 -12.22 -24.56 17.10
CA SER A 286 -13.19 -24.14 16.07
C SER A 286 -12.45 -23.73 14.79
N LEU A 287 -12.41 -24.67 13.84
CA LEU A 287 -12.26 -24.46 12.41
C LEU A 287 -13.67 -24.60 11.83
N GLU A 288 -14.16 -23.58 11.15
CA GLU A 288 -15.28 -23.56 10.19
C GLU A 288 -15.40 -22.07 9.75
N SER A 289 -15.67 -21.70 8.51
CA SER A 289 -16.06 -22.44 7.31
C SER A 289 -15.77 -21.58 6.07
N GLU A 290 -15.43 -22.24 4.97
CA GLU A 290 -15.58 -21.72 3.62
C GLU A 290 -17.08 -21.47 3.31
N ASP A 291 -17.39 -20.45 2.51
CA ASP A 291 -18.34 -20.56 1.38
C ASP A 291 -18.49 -19.24 0.60
N ASP A 292 -18.22 -19.35 -0.70
CA ASP A 292 -18.91 -18.80 -1.87
C ASP A 292 -19.58 -17.42 -1.84
N LEU A 293 -19.10 -16.53 -2.73
CA LEU A 293 -19.99 -15.72 -3.57
C LEU A 293 -19.49 -15.65 -5.01
N ALA A 294 -20.22 -16.36 -5.87
CA ALA A 294 -20.29 -16.13 -7.30
C ALA A 294 -20.68 -14.68 -7.62
N MET A 295 -20.06 -14.09 -8.65
CA MET A 295 -20.65 -12.96 -9.38
C MET A 295 -20.35 -13.11 -10.87
N GLU A 296 -21.45 -12.99 -11.60
CA GLU A 296 -21.66 -13.38 -12.98
C GLU A 296 -21.01 -12.44 -13.99
N SER A 297 -20.79 -13.02 -15.17
CA SER A 297 -20.67 -12.35 -16.46
C SER A 297 -21.84 -11.40 -16.76
N HIS A 298 -21.52 -10.19 -17.19
CA HIS A 298 -22.20 -9.49 -18.29
C HIS A 298 -21.26 -8.47 -18.95
#